data_AF-A0A846EBG2-F1
#
_entry.id   AF-A0A846EBG2-F1
#
_cell.length_a   1.000
_cell.length_b   1.000
_cell.length_c   1.000
_cell.angle_alpha   90.00
_cell.angle_beta   90.00
_cell.angle_gamma   90.00
#
_symmetry.space_group_name_H-M   'P 1'
#
loop_
_entity.id
_entity.type
_entity.pdbx_description
1 polymer ?
#
loop_
_entity_poly.entity_id
_entity_poly.type
_entity_poly.pdbx_seq_one_letter_code
_entity_poly.pdbx_strand_id
1 'polypeptide(L)'
;MISALFVPKSFHTYADSFLMLGLARLAVSALNASRQKADIQLIDEGARYRIQFKRPMNLETMGQVTYFDFFPFVCGQKSDRRHLPESIIPFNTVEQTEARKLYRNYLFQSRSQGEWSEAVPPPPDPSTQNGVLLTSMRHDRNHNGLWLEAWELREQFGALLMALFESFSQPQSWSLDEILSAVAARFEQQTGQKFPTQASAVKVFLPTAVQGVNRTKADSNKVDSQKTDWLSLWLIAGGLFNLGLAERIKVADRVYDWRVVALEPRDIQWFKYQRILDDLRCYNPPGGGHGTARFDAELVLRFCLELLKSHEAEAVDRPEDDLALFGPANHFVSGFVGTHFGQKGQVYGVKEVFTLLLPGWVQPSNYQELQDYQAVLREHLMAIASLCPSWAAS
;
A
#
# COMPACT_ATOMS: atom_id res chain seq x y z
N MET A 1 -9.33 -9.54 -25.35
CA MET A 1 -7.95 -9.53 -24.81
C MET A 1 -7.60 -8.11 -24.39
N ILE A 2 -7.01 -7.91 -23.22
CA ILE A 2 -6.60 -6.59 -22.72
C ILE A 2 -5.07 -6.54 -22.61
N SER A 3 -4.43 -5.50 -23.17
CA SER A 3 -2.98 -5.31 -23.06
C SER A 3 -2.56 -4.32 -21.96
N ALA A 4 -3.46 -3.44 -21.50
CA ALA A 4 -3.18 -2.50 -20.42
C ALA A 4 -4.45 -2.05 -19.68
N LEU A 5 -4.28 -1.55 -18.46
CA LEU A 5 -5.28 -0.81 -17.70
C LEU A 5 -4.79 0.62 -17.43
N PHE A 6 -5.70 1.59 -17.38
CA PHE A 6 -5.41 3.01 -17.22
C PHE A 6 -6.14 3.58 -16.01
N VAL A 7 -5.40 4.28 -15.15
CA VAL A 7 -5.91 4.82 -13.88
C VAL A 7 -5.68 6.34 -13.81
N PRO A 8 -6.72 7.17 -14.00
CA PRO A 8 -6.60 8.63 -13.88
C PRO A 8 -6.22 9.06 -12.46
N LYS A 9 -5.35 10.07 -12.32
CA LYS A 9 -5.02 10.68 -11.02
C LYS A 9 -6.04 11.77 -10.69
N SER A 10 -7.02 11.44 -9.86
CA SER A 10 -8.19 12.28 -9.57
C SER A 10 -8.17 12.90 -8.16
N PHE A 11 -7.39 12.34 -7.24
CA PHE A 11 -7.39 12.75 -5.84
C PHE A 11 -6.23 13.67 -5.46
N HIS A 12 -5.15 13.66 -6.24
CA HIS A 12 -3.90 14.39 -6.02
C HIS A 12 -3.28 14.15 -4.63
N THR A 13 -3.40 12.91 -4.13
CA THR A 13 -2.80 12.44 -2.88
C THR A 13 -2.33 10.99 -3.07
N TYR A 14 -1.85 10.33 -2.01
CA TYR A 14 -1.53 8.90 -2.08
C TYR A 14 -2.70 8.03 -2.53
N ALA A 15 -3.93 8.54 -2.48
CA ALA A 15 -5.12 7.80 -2.87
C ALA A 15 -5.06 7.38 -4.34
N ASP A 16 -4.50 8.21 -5.22
CA ASP A 16 -4.31 7.85 -6.64
C ASP A 16 -3.36 6.65 -6.77
N SER A 17 -2.25 6.69 -6.03
CA SER A 17 -1.26 5.61 -6.01
C SER A 17 -1.85 4.34 -5.42
N PHE A 18 -2.58 4.40 -4.30
CA PHE A 18 -3.25 3.22 -3.74
C PHE A 18 -4.38 2.69 -4.61
N LEU A 19 -5.13 3.53 -5.33
CA LEU A 19 -6.14 3.06 -6.27
C LEU A 19 -5.48 2.24 -7.39
N MET A 20 -4.42 2.76 -8.01
CA MET A 20 -3.67 2.03 -9.03
C MET A 20 -3.01 0.76 -8.48
N LEU A 21 -2.37 0.83 -7.31
CA LEU A 21 -1.72 -0.32 -6.68
C LEU A 21 -2.73 -1.39 -6.28
N GLY A 22 -3.91 -1.00 -5.83
CA GLY A 22 -5.03 -1.88 -5.57
C GLY A 22 -5.48 -2.60 -6.86
N LEU A 23 -5.69 -1.85 -7.94
CA LEU A 23 -6.04 -2.42 -9.24
C LEU A 23 -4.98 -3.40 -9.75
N ALA A 24 -3.70 -3.05 -9.65
CA ALA A 24 -2.60 -3.91 -10.04
C ALA A 24 -2.54 -5.18 -9.18
N ARG A 25 -2.69 -5.08 -7.85
CA ARG A 25 -2.75 -6.24 -6.94
C ARG A 25 -3.91 -7.17 -7.30
N LEU A 26 -5.08 -6.60 -7.61
CA LEU A 26 -6.27 -7.35 -8.01
C LEU A 26 -6.05 -8.08 -9.33
N ALA A 27 -5.45 -7.40 -10.33
CA ALA A 27 -5.09 -7.99 -11.61
C ALA A 27 -4.11 -9.16 -11.46
N VAL A 28 -3.08 -9.02 -10.62
CA VAL A 28 -2.14 -10.12 -10.32
C VAL A 28 -2.84 -11.31 -9.66
N SER A 29 -3.69 -11.07 -8.65
CA SER A 29 -4.47 -12.15 -8.03
C SER A 29 -5.37 -12.86 -9.04
N ALA A 30 -6.07 -12.11 -9.89
CA ALA A 30 -6.99 -12.67 -10.87
C ALA A 30 -6.27 -13.44 -12.00
N LEU A 31 -5.11 -12.96 -12.46
CA LEU A 31 -4.24 -13.68 -13.40
C LEU A 31 -3.76 -15.00 -12.79
N ASN A 32 -3.30 -14.98 -11.53
CA ASN A 32 -2.87 -16.19 -10.84
C ASN A 32 -4.03 -17.19 -10.64
N ALA A 33 -5.22 -16.71 -10.22
CA ALA A 33 -6.39 -17.54 -10.03
C ALA A 33 -6.90 -18.18 -11.33
N SER A 34 -6.75 -17.48 -12.46
CA SER A 34 -7.08 -17.98 -13.80
C SER A 34 -5.91 -18.71 -14.49
N ARG A 35 -4.80 -18.96 -13.79
CA ARG A 35 -3.58 -19.63 -14.30
C ARG A 35 -2.95 -18.93 -15.52
N GLN A 36 -3.11 -17.62 -15.61
CA GLN A 36 -2.43 -16.76 -16.58
C GLN A 36 -1.13 -16.20 -15.98
N LYS A 37 -0.18 -15.81 -16.83
CA LYS A 37 1.07 -15.19 -16.36
C LYS A 37 0.81 -13.76 -15.87
N ALA A 38 1.27 -13.44 -14.66
CA ALA A 38 1.13 -12.14 -14.02
C ALA A 38 2.33 -11.20 -14.27
N ASP A 39 2.79 -11.13 -15.53
CA ASP A 39 3.92 -10.27 -15.92
C ASP A 39 3.42 -8.84 -16.21
N ILE A 40 3.49 -7.98 -15.20
CA ILE A 40 2.95 -6.61 -15.23
C ILE A 40 4.06 -5.57 -15.03
N GLN A 41 3.94 -4.46 -15.74
CA GLN A 41 4.76 -3.26 -15.60
C GLN A 41 3.87 -2.07 -15.18
N LEU A 42 4.31 -1.34 -14.16
CA LEU A 42 3.65 -0.14 -13.65
C LEU A 42 4.34 1.08 -14.23
N ILE A 43 3.58 1.93 -14.92
CA ILE A 43 4.10 3.09 -15.64
C ILE A 43 3.32 4.34 -15.19
N ASP A 44 4.03 5.41 -14.86
CA ASP A 44 3.46 6.74 -14.65
C ASP A 44 3.51 7.56 -15.93
N GLU A 45 2.34 7.92 -16.46
CA GLU A 45 2.18 8.76 -17.67
C GLU A 45 1.84 10.22 -17.31
N GLY A 46 2.09 10.62 -16.05
CA GLY A 46 1.83 11.97 -15.54
C GLY A 46 0.41 12.12 -15.04
N ALA A 47 -0.56 12.31 -15.95
CA ALA A 47 -1.97 12.51 -15.59
C ALA A 47 -2.72 11.22 -15.22
N ARG A 48 -2.12 10.06 -15.52
CA ARG A 48 -2.65 8.73 -15.25
C ARG A 48 -1.52 7.73 -15.05
N TYR A 49 -1.84 6.62 -14.42
CA TYR A 49 -0.98 5.43 -14.42
C TYR A 49 -1.43 4.45 -15.51
N ARG A 50 -0.48 3.68 -16.04
CA ARG A 50 -0.72 2.54 -16.93
C ARG A 50 -0.18 1.26 -16.28
N ILE A 51 -1.04 0.27 -16.16
CA ILE A 51 -0.70 -1.10 -15.77
C ILE A 51 -0.57 -1.90 -17.07
N GLN A 52 0.64 -2.10 -17.55
CA GLN A 52 0.93 -2.77 -18.82
C GLN A 52 1.13 -4.27 -18.60
N PHE A 53 0.39 -5.11 -19.32
CA PHE A 53 0.61 -6.55 -19.31
C PHE A 53 1.63 -6.92 -20.39
N LYS A 54 2.69 -7.69 -20.06
CA LYS A 54 3.61 -8.25 -21.07
C LYS A 54 2.91 -9.28 -21.96
N ARG A 55 1.90 -9.97 -21.41
CA ARG A 55 1.02 -10.88 -22.15
C ARG A 55 -0.42 -10.40 -22.00
N PRO A 56 -1.18 -10.23 -23.09
CA PRO A 56 -2.55 -9.76 -22.98
C PRO A 56 -3.39 -10.66 -22.07
N MET A 57 -4.16 -10.05 -21.18
CA MET A 57 -5.11 -10.71 -20.30
C MET A 57 -6.30 -11.24 -21.12
N ASN A 58 -6.64 -12.52 -20.91
CA ASN A 58 -7.87 -13.11 -21.39
C ASN A 58 -9.01 -12.86 -20.38
N LEU A 59 -10.00 -12.07 -20.79
CA LEU A 59 -11.17 -11.74 -19.98
C LEU A 59 -12.13 -12.92 -19.78
N GLU A 60 -12.26 -13.81 -20.75
CA GLU A 60 -13.19 -14.94 -20.64
C GLU A 60 -12.83 -15.85 -19.47
N THR A 61 -11.53 -16.08 -19.28
CA THR A 61 -11.01 -16.82 -18.13
C THR A 61 -11.13 -16.06 -16.81
N MET A 62 -11.26 -14.72 -16.83
CA MET A 62 -11.53 -13.93 -15.62
C MET A 62 -12.96 -14.16 -15.12
N GLY A 63 -13.92 -14.35 -16.05
CA GLY A 63 -15.31 -14.66 -15.70
C GLY A 63 -15.49 -15.95 -14.91
N GLN A 64 -14.50 -16.84 -14.93
CA GLN A 64 -14.50 -18.12 -14.23
C GLN A 64 -13.78 -18.08 -12.87
N VAL A 65 -13.18 -16.94 -12.52
CA VAL A 65 -12.44 -16.80 -11.26
C VAL A 65 -13.42 -16.81 -10.09
N THR A 66 -13.22 -17.76 -9.18
CA THR A 66 -13.94 -17.79 -7.90
C THR A 66 -13.42 -16.69 -6.98
N TYR A 67 -14.26 -16.27 -6.04
CA TYR A 67 -13.90 -15.26 -5.06
C TYR A 67 -12.60 -15.59 -4.31
N PHE A 68 -11.78 -14.56 -4.13
CA PHE A 68 -10.64 -14.56 -3.23
C PHE A 68 -10.66 -13.27 -2.40
N ASP A 69 -10.10 -13.33 -1.19
CA ASP A 69 -9.98 -12.14 -0.36
C ASP A 69 -8.93 -11.19 -0.93
N PHE A 70 -9.40 -10.07 -1.49
CA PHE A 70 -8.54 -9.03 -2.04
C PHE A 70 -7.73 -8.31 -0.95
N PHE A 71 -8.34 -8.14 0.21
CA PHE A 71 -7.72 -7.78 1.47
C PHE A 71 -8.52 -8.45 2.60
N PRO A 72 -7.93 -8.74 3.76
CA PRO A 72 -8.64 -9.45 4.82
C PRO A 72 -9.55 -8.51 5.62
N PHE A 73 -10.54 -9.09 6.27
CA PHE A 73 -11.25 -8.46 7.38
C PHE A 73 -10.26 -8.22 8.53
N VAL A 74 -10.16 -6.99 9.03
CA VAL A 74 -9.19 -6.61 10.06
C VAL A 74 -9.86 -6.52 11.42
N CYS A 75 -9.24 -7.10 12.45
CA CYS A 75 -9.73 -6.97 13.82
C CYS A 75 -8.64 -6.61 14.84
N GLY A 76 -9.01 -5.75 15.78
CA GLY A 76 -8.30 -5.51 17.04
C GLY A 76 -9.08 -6.07 18.22
N GLN A 77 -8.71 -5.66 19.43
CA GLN A 77 -9.36 -6.11 20.67
C GLN A 77 -10.85 -5.70 20.77
N LYS A 78 -11.22 -4.57 20.17
CA LYS A 78 -12.56 -3.97 20.28
C LYS A 78 -13.36 -3.98 18.97
N SER A 79 -12.86 -4.66 17.95
CA SER A 79 -13.52 -4.72 16.64
C SER A 79 -14.76 -5.61 16.72
N ASP A 80 -15.83 -5.17 16.07
CA ASP A 80 -17.08 -5.95 15.95
C ASP A 80 -16.88 -7.10 14.95
N ARG A 81 -17.19 -8.33 15.36
CA ARG A 81 -17.05 -9.54 14.55
C ARG A 81 -18.38 -10.20 14.21
N ARG A 82 -19.52 -9.61 14.59
CA ARG A 82 -20.85 -10.23 14.45
C ARG A 82 -21.25 -10.53 13.01
N HIS A 83 -20.70 -9.79 12.06
CA HIS A 83 -20.98 -9.93 10.62
C HIS A 83 -19.93 -10.77 9.87
N LEU A 84 -18.92 -11.28 10.57
CA LEU A 84 -17.89 -12.09 9.95
C LEU A 84 -18.42 -13.53 9.75
N PRO A 85 -18.42 -14.06 8.51
CA PRO A 85 -18.77 -15.46 8.28
C PRO A 85 -17.81 -16.40 9.02
N GLU A 86 -18.32 -17.51 9.55
CA GLU A 86 -17.54 -18.45 10.38
C GLU A 86 -16.33 -19.06 9.65
N SER A 87 -16.39 -19.18 8.32
CA SER A 87 -15.32 -19.71 7.49
C SER A 87 -14.14 -18.75 7.28
N ILE A 88 -14.26 -17.49 7.71
CA ILE A 88 -13.28 -16.45 7.41
C ILE A 88 -12.40 -16.18 8.63
N ILE A 89 -11.10 -16.32 8.42
CA ILE A 89 -10.08 -16.01 9.43
C ILE A 89 -9.71 -14.54 9.29
N PRO A 90 -9.98 -13.68 10.30
CA PRO A 90 -9.68 -12.27 10.20
C PRO A 90 -8.18 -12.01 10.45
N PHE A 91 -7.69 -10.90 9.92
CA PHE A 91 -6.36 -10.37 10.23
C PHE A 91 -6.36 -9.79 11.65
N ASN A 92 -5.88 -10.57 12.62
CA ASN A 92 -5.79 -10.17 14.02
C ASN A 92 -4.58 -9.26 14.28
N THR A 93 -4.82 -7.96 14.34
CA THR A 93 -3.79 -6.94 14.55
C THR A 93 -3.05 -7.07 15.88
N VAL A 94 -3.65 -7.71 16.89
CA VAL A 94 -3.00 -7.94 18.19
C VAL A 94 -1.92 -9.00 18.05
N GLU A 95 -2.26 -10.17 17.48
CA GLU A 95 -1.32 -11.26 17.23
C GLU A 95 -0.20 -10.82 16.30
N GLN A 96 -0.53 -10.10 15.22
CA GLN A 96 0.45 -9.57 14.26
C GLN A 96 1.40 -8.55 14.91
N THR A 97 0.89 -7.74 15.85
CA THR A 97 1.73 -6.81 16.62
C THR A 97 2.71 -7.56 17.52
N GLU A 98 2.26 -8.62 18.20
CA GLU A 98 3.14 -9.43 19.05
C GLU A 98 4.19 -10.18 18.22
N ALA A 99 3.82 -10.76 17.07
CA ALA A 99 4.77 -11.38 16.15
C ALA A 99 5.85 -10.38 15.68
N ARG A 100 5.44 -9.15 15.30
CA ARG A 100 6.38 -8.08 14.92
C ARG A 100 7.30 -7.67 16.07
N LYS A 101 6.80 -7.60 17.31
CA LYS A 101 7.62 -7.28 18.49
C LYS A 101 8.66 -8.38 18.75
N LEU A 102 8.25 -9.64 18.72
CA LEU A 102 9.15 -10.79 18.90
C LEU A 102 10.27 -10.77 17.86
N TYR A 103 9.94 -10.58 16.59
CA TYR A 103 10.93 -10.49 15.52
C TYR A 103 11.89 -9.30 15.69
N ARG A 104 11.38 -8.11 16.06
CA ARG A 104 12.22 -6.93 16.32
C ARG A 104 13.17 -7.16 17.50
N ASN A 105 12.70 -7.81 18.56
CA ASN A 105 13.54 -8.14 19.73
C ASN A 105 14.64 -9.13 19.35
N TYR A 106 14.32 -10.16 18.55
CA TYR A 106 15.31 -11.09 18.00
C TYR A 106 16.40 -10.37 17.20
N LEU A 107 16.03 -9.44 16.31
CA LEU A 107 17.01 -8.66 15.53
C LEU A 107 17.90 -7.76 16.41
N PHE A 108 17.37 -7.23 17.51
CA PHE A 108 18.15 -6.42 18.45
C PHE A 108 19.14 -7.28 19.24
N GLN A 109 18.70 -8.44 19.72
CA GLN A 109 19.51 -9.36 20.54
C GLN A 109 20.60 -10.05 19.70
N SER A 110 20.29 -10.50 18.48
CA SER A 110 21.28 -11.09 17.58
C SER A 110 22.40 -10.14 17.14
N ARG A 111 22.16 -8.81 17.20
CA ARG A 111 23.20 -7.80 16.98
C ARG A 111 24.11 -7.57 18.18
N SER A 112 23.66 -7.96 19.39
CA SER A 112 24.33 -7.63 20.65
C SER A 112 24.91 -8.83 21.39
N GLN A 113 24.44 -10.05 21.12
CA GLN A 113 24.98 -11.29 21.71
C GLN A 113 25.06 -12.41 20.66
N GLY A 114 26.16 -13.15 20.70
CA GLY A 114 26.32 -14.39 19.93
C GLY A 114 25.45 -15.49 20.54
N GLU A 115 24.63 -16.10 19.69
CA GLU A 115 23.75 -17.25 19.94
C GLU A 115 22.44 -16.97 20.71
N TRP A 116 21.37 -16.88 19.92
CA TRP A 116 19.99 -17.02 20.39
C TRP A 116 19.67 -18.53 20.48
N SER A 117 19.24 -19.01 21.65
CA SER A 117 19.00 -20.44 21.89
C SER A 117 17.60 -20.93 21.44
N GLU A 118 16.75 -20.05 20.92
CA GLU A 118 15.40 -20.38 20.45
C GLU A 118 15.31 -20.35 18.92
N ALA A 119 14.27 -21.02 18.39
CA ALA A 119 13.98 -21.01 16.96
C ALA A 119 13.75 -19.56 16.47
N VAL A 120 14.38 -19.21 15.35
CA VAL A 120 14.27 -17.86 14.75
C VAL A 120 12.80 -17.54 14.47
N PRO A 121 12.23 -16.46 15.05
CA PRO A 121 10.85 -16.10 14.79
C PRO A 121 10.69 -15.73 13.31
N PRO A 122 9.55 -16.06 12.68
CA PRO A 122 9.30 -15.67 11.30
C PRO A 122 9.24 -14.13 11.19
N PRO A 123 9.65 -13.57 10.04
CA PRO A 123 9.45 -12.15 9.79
C PRO A 123 7.96 -11.79 9.86
N PRO A 124 7.61 -10.58 10.30
CA PRO A 124 6.22 -10.14 10.39
C PRO A 124 5.57 -10.03 9.01
N ASP A 125 4.24 -10.13 8.96
CA ASP A 125 3.49 -9.84 7.74
C ASP A 125 3.76 -8.38 7.28
N PRO A 126 4.07 -8.13 5.99
CA PRO A 126 4.31 -6.78 5.47
C PRO A 126 3.17 -5.78 5.75
N SER A 127 1.94 -6.29 5.88
CA SER A 127 0.71 -5.52 6.08
C SER A 127 0.40 -5.26 7.56
N THR A 128 1.21 -5.78 8.49
CA THR A 128 0.97 -5.69 9.95
C THR A 128 0.62 -4.27 10.38
N GLN A 129 1.47 -3.29 10.05
CA GLN A 129 1.24 -1.92 10.48
C GLN A 129 0.07 -1.25 9.76
N ASN A 130 -0.26 -1.66 8.53
CA ASN A 130 -1.44 -1.15 7.82
C ASN A 130 -2.73 -1.62 8.51
N GLY A 131 -2.78 -2.88 8.96
CA GLY A 131 -3.88 -3.37 9.80
C GLY A 131 -3.98 -2.63 11.14
N VAL A 132 -2.84 -2.44 11.82
CA VAL A 132 -2.78 -1.72 13.12
C VAL A 132 -3.19 -0.25 12.97
N LEU A 133 -2.83 0.41 11.88
CA LEU A 133 -3.30 1.75 11.54
C LEU A 133 -4.84 1.80 11.53
N LEU A 134 -5.48 0.86 10.80
CA LEU A 134 -6.93 0.80 10.67
C LEU A 134 -7.62 0.63 12.03
N THR A 135 -7.16 -0.29 12.88
CA THR A 135 -7.78 -0.51 14.19
C THR A 135 -7.48 0.61 15.19
N SER A 136 -6.27 1.17 15.17
CA SER A 136 -5.87 2.25 16.09
C SER A 136 -6.56 3.58 15.77
N MET A 137 -6.84 3.85 14.50
CA MET A 137 -7.59 5.04 14.06
C MET A 137 -9.11 4.82 14.04
N ARG A 138 -9.59 3.61 14.38
CA ARG A 138 -11.01 3.20 14.33
C ARG A 138 -11.63 3.31 12.93
N HIS A 139 -10.85 2.97 11.92
CA HIS A 139 -11.27 2.85 10.52
C HIS A 139 -11.41 1.40 10.06
N ASP A 140 -11.21 0.44 10.96
CA ASP A 140 -11.49 -0.98 10.76
C ASP A 140 -12.95 -1.24 10.35
N ARG A 141 -13.92 -0.53 10.95
CA ARG A 141 -15.34 -0.65 10.51
C ARG A 141 -15.55 -0.24 9.05
N ASN A 142 -14.87 0.82 8.59
CA ASN A 142 -14.98 1.28 7.20
C ASN A 142 -14.32 0.29 6.24
N HIS A 143 -13.11 -0.14 6.56
CA HIS A 143 -12.37 -1.17 5.81
C HIS A 143 -13.16 -2.47 5.69
N ASN A 144 -13.68 -2.96 6.82
CA ASN A 144 -14.45 -4.20 6.87
C ASN A 144 -15.81 -4.08 6.18
N GLY A 145 -16.42 -2.90 6.14
CA GLY A 145 -17.63 -2.64 5.35
C GLY A 145 -17.36 -2.82 3.85
N LEU A 146 -16.24 -2.29 3.34
CA LEU A 146 -15.83 -2.50 1.96
C LEU A 146 -15.58 -3.98 1.65
N TRP A 147 -14.96 -4.70 2.60
CA TRP A 147 -14.76 -6.15 2.48
C TRP A 147 -16.08 -6.91 2.43
N LEU A 148 -17.03 -6.61 3.33
CA LEU A 148 -18.32 -7.28 3.41
C LEU A 148 -19.13 -7.10 2.13
N GLU A 149 -19.19 -5.88 1.60
CA GLU A 149 -19.89 -5.60 0.34
C GLU A 149 -19.26 -6.36 -0.84
N ALA A 150 -17.94 -6.54 -0.88
CA ALA A 150 -17.28 -7.38 -1.89
C ALA A 150 -17.57 -8.88 -1.68
N TRP A 151 -17.62 -9.34 -0.43
CA TRP A 151 -17.96 -10.72 -0.06
C TRP A 151 -19.40 -11.08 -0.45
N GLU A 152 -20.33 -10.12 -0.40
CA GLU A 152 -21.70 -10.30 -0.85
C GLU A 152 -21.77 -10.56 -2.37
N LEU A 153 -20.83 -10.02 -3.15
CA LEU A 153 -20.71 -10.24 -4.60
C LEU A 153 -19.92 -11.50 -4.97
N ARG A 154 -19.53 -12.34 -4.01
CA ARG A 154 -18.62 -13.49 -4.25
C ARG A 154 -19.08 -14.46 -5.33
N GLU A 155 -20.38 -14.67 -5.48
CA GLU A 155 -20.96 -15.58 -6.47
C GLU A 155 -20.88 -15.00 -7.90
N GLN A 156 -20.75 -13.66 -8.01
CA GLN A 156 -20.64 -12.90 -9.25
C GLN A 156 -19.24 -12.30 -9.42
N PHE A 157 -18.25 -12.77 -8.64
CA PHE A 157 -16.95 -12.13 -8.56
C PHE A 157 -16.20 -12.11 -9.90
N GLY A 158 -16.29 -13.19 -10.70
CA GLY A 158 -15.76 -13.21 -12.06
C GLY A 158 -16.37 -12.14 -12.98
N ALA A 159 -17.67 -11.89 -12.87
CA ALA A 159 -18.35 -10.82 -13.62
C ALA A 159 -17.89 -9.42 -13.17
N LEU A 160 -17.68 -9.23 -11.87
CA LEU A 160 -17.07 -8.01 -11.34
C LEU A 160 -15.68 -7.77 -11.94
N LEU A 161 -14.81 -8.80 -11.92
CA LEU A 161 -13.47 -8.69 -12.49
C LEU A 161 -13.49 -8.36 -13.99
N MET A 162 -14.38 -8.99 -14.77
CA MET A 162 -14.55 -8.69 -16.19
C MET A 162 -14.99 -7.23 -16.42
N ALA A 163 -16.07 -6.80 -15.76
CA ALA A 163 -16.60 -5.44 -15.88
C ALA A 163 -15.54 -4.39 -15.50
N LEU A 164 -14.79 -4.67 -14.43
CA LEU A 164 -13.72 -3.82 -13.93
C LEU A 164 -12.56 -3.73 -14.92
N PHE A 165 -11.95 -4.85 -15.31
CA PHE A 165 -10.79 -4.80 -16.22
C PHE A 165 -11.16 -4.27 -17.60
N GLU A 166 -12.34 -4.60 -18.14
CA GLU A 166 -12.81 -4.05 -19.41
C GLU A 166 -12.97 -2.53 -19.36
N SER A 167 -13.55 -1.99 -18.28
CA SER A 167 -13.73 -0.54 -18.12
C SER A 167 -12.40 0.19 -17.96
N PHE A 168 -11.49 -0.34 -17.13
CA PHE A 168 -10.16 0.26 -16.94
C PHE A 168 -9.23 0.06 -18.16
N SER A 169 -9.55 -0.82 -19.10
CA SER A 169 -8.75 -1.01 -20.32
C SER A 169 -8.98 0.03 -21.42
N GLN A 170 -10.00 0.88 -21.27
CA GLN A 170 -10.32 1.88 -22.28
C GLN A 170 -9.25 2.98 -22.28
N PRO A 171 -8.53 3.22 -23.40
CA PRO A 171 -7.42 4.17 -23.45
C PRO A 171 -7.87 5.64 -23.51
N GLN A 172 -9.18 5.88 -23.66
CA GLN A 172 -9.78 7.21 -23.79
C GLN A 172 -9.57 8.04 -22.51
N SER A 173 -9.61 9.37 -22.64
CA SER A 173 -9.44 10.34 -21.55
C SER A 173 -10.63 10.38 -20.58
N TRP A 174 -11.17 9.22 -20.20
CA TRP A 174 -12.27 9.13 -19.27
C TRP A 174 -11.82 9.61 -17.90
N SER A 175 -12.69 10.41 -17.28
CA SER A 175 -12.61 10.67 -15.85
C SER A 175 -12.80 9.37 -15.07
N LEU A 176 -12.33 9.36 -13.82
CA LEU A 176 -12.52 8.21 -12.95
C LEU A 176 -14.02 7.89 -12.78
N ASP A 177 -14.88 8.90 -12.64
CA ASP A 177 -16.33 8.72 -12.48
C ASP A 177 -16.99 8.00 -13.68
N GLU A 178 -16.54 8.29 -14.91
CA GLU A 178 -17.01 7.60 -16.12
C GLU A 178 -16.59 6.13 -16.14
N ILE A 179 -15.35 5.83 -15.75
CA ILE A 179 -14.84 4.45 -15.65
C ILE A 179 -15.69 3.67 -14.64
N LEU A 180 -15.90 4.22 -13.45
CA LEU A 180 -16.63 3.55 -12.35
C LEU A 180 -18.10 3.32 -12.72
N SER A 181 -18.74 4.32 -13.35
CA SER A 181 -20.11 4.19 -13.86
C SER A 181 -20.21 3.08 -14.91
N ALA A 182 -19.20 2.95 -15.77
CA ALA A 182 -19.16 1.88 -16.76
C ALA A 182 -18.93 0.49 -16.14
N VAL A 183 -18.18 0.38 -15.03
CA VAL A 183 -18.06 -0.89 -14.28
C VAL A 183 -19.42 -1.30 -13.74
N ALA A 184 -20.11 -0.38 -13.05
CA ALA A 184 -21.42 -0.65 -12.47
C ALA A 184 -22.44 -1.08 -13.55
N ALA A 185 -22.53 -0.33 -14.65
CA ALA A 185 -23.44 -0.63 -15.74
C ALA A 185 -23.16 -2.01 -16.38
N ARG A 186 -21.88 -2.34 -16.64
CA ARG A 186 -21.49 -3.64 -17.19
C ARG A 186 -21.80 -4.78 -16.22
N PHE A 187 -21.51 -4.61 -14.94
CA PHE A 187 -21.80 -5.60 -13.91
C PHE A 187 -23.30 -5.88 -13.82
N GLU A 188 -24.12 -4.83 -13.74
CA GLU A 188 -25.58 -4.93 -13.68
C GLU A 188 -26.15 -5.58 -14.94
N GLN A 189 -25.62 -5.23 -16.12
CA GLN A 189 -26.03 -5.84 -17.39
C GLN A 189 -25.73 -7.35 -17.44
N GLN A 190 -24.59 -7.78 -16.92
CA GLN A 190 -24.16 -9.18 -16.95
C GLN A 190 -24.87 -10.05 -15.90
N THR A 191 -25.16 -9.49 -14.73
CA THR A 191 -25.61 -10.27 -13.56
C THR A 191 -27.06 -10.04 -13.18
N GLY A 192 -27.66 -8.91 -13.61
CA GLY A 192 -28.96 -8.44 -13.13
C GLY A 192 -28.96 -8.02 -11.65
N GLN A 193 -27.79 -7.99 -10.99
CA GLN A 193 -27.66 -7.64 -9.58
C GLN A 193 -27.13 -6.21 -9.43
N LYS A 194 -27.64 -5.53 -8.39
CA LYS A 194 -27.25 -4.16 -8.07
C LYS A 194 -25.79 -4.06 -7.65
N PHE A 195 -25.06 -3.10 -8.20
CA PHE A 195 -23.70 -2.81 -7.80
C PHE A 195 -23.63 -1.92 -6.54
N PRO A 196 -22.71 -2.15 -5.59
CA PRO A 196 -22.47 -1.21 -4.50
C PRO A 196 -22.02 0.14 -5.05
N THR A 197 -22.68 1.22 -4.62
CA THR A 197 -22.49 2.55 -5.25
C THR A 197 -21.73 3.53 -4.38
N GLN A 198 -21.92 3.51 -3.06
CA GLN A 198 -21.40 4.56 -2.19
C GLN A 198 -20.93 3.99 -0.86
N ALA A 199 -19.75 4.38 -0.43
CA ALA A 199 -19.22 4.09 0.90
C ALA A 199 -18.70 5.37 1.59
N SER A 200 -18.43 5.29 2.89
CA SER A 200 -17.95 6.44 3.66
C SER A 200 -16.49 6.75 3.32
N ALA A 201 -16.24 7.97 2.80
CA ALA A 201 -14.93 8.53 2.58
C ALA A 201 -14.27 8.88 3.92
N VAL A 202 -13.35 8.03 4.38
CA VAL A 202 -12.56 8.29 5.58
C VAL A 202 -11.16 8.78 5.22
N LYS A 203 -10.59 9.63 6.08
CA LYS A 203 -9.28 10.27 5.89
C LYS A 203 -8.10 9.33 5.64
N VAL A 204 -8.19 8.07 6.07
CA VAL A 204 -7.15 7.06 5.78
C VAL A 204 -7.17 6.66 4.30
N PHE A 205 -8.32 6.66 3.65
CA PHE A 205 -8.41 6.38 2.21
C PHE A 205 -8.32 7.66 1.39
N LEU A 206 -8.96 8.74 1.85
CA LEU A 206 -8.98 10.04 1.18
C LEU A 206 -8.55 11.14 2.17
N PRO A 207 -7.25 11.48 2.25
CA PRO A 207 -6.72 12.47 3.21
C PRO A 207 -7.36 13.85 3.12
N THR A 208 -7.84 14.24 1.95
CA THR A 208 -8.52 15.51 1.69
C THR A 208 -10.01 15.48 2.04
N ALA A 209 -10.57 14.31 2.38
CA ALA A 209 -11.95 14.21 2.85
C ALA A 209 -12.07 14.85 4.23
N VAL A 210 -12.64 16.06 4.27
CA VAL A 210 -12.82 16.82 5.51
C VAL A 210 -13.96 16.22 6.31
N GLN A 211 -13.66 15.63 7.47
CA GLN A 211 -14.71 15.36 8.47
C GLN A 211 -15.27 16.69 8.98
N GLY A 212 -16.52 16.99 8.62
CA GLY A 212 -17.31 18.04 9.27
C GLY A 212 -17.39 19.40 8.56
N VAL A 213 -17.26 19.49 7.23
CA VAL A 213 -17.49 20.76 6.52
C VAL A 213 -18.60 20.66 5.47
N ASN A 214 -19.69 21.33 5.83
CA ASN A 214 -20.69 22.05 5.04
C ASN A 214 -21.50 21.28 4.00
N ARG A 215 -22.68 20.82 4.43
CA ARG A 215 -23.87 21.08 3.61
C ARG A 215 -23.87 22.59 3.31
N THR A 216 -24.00 22.96 2.05
CA THR A 216 -24.02 24.37 1.58
C THR A 216 -25.12 25.20 2.24
N LYS A 217 -26.09 24.56 2.90
CA LYS A 217 -27.07 25.18 3.80
C LYS A 217 -27.08 24.47 5.16
N ALA A 218 -27.22 25.28 6.21
CA ALA A 218 -27.51 24.83 7.56
C ALA A 218 -28.96 24.32 7.66
N ASP A 219 -29.20 23.09 7.21
CA ASP A 219 -30.52 22.43 7.26
C ASP A 219 -30.62 21.35 8.35
N SER A 220 -29.51 21.04 9.02
CA SER A 220 -29.45 20.00 10.05
C SER A 220 -28.23 20.12 10.96
N ASN A 221 -28.36 19.64 12.20
CA ASN A 221 -27.23 19.41 13.13
C ASN A 221 -26.59 18.02 12.94
N LYS A 222 -26.98 17.25 11.91
CA LYS A 222 -26.42 15.92 11.64
C LYS A 222 -25.07 16.05 10.93
N VAL A 223 -24.04 15.46 11.55
CA VAL A 223 -22.71 15.30 10.96
C VAL A 223 -22.70 13.96 10.21
N ASP A 224 -23.13 13.95 8.96
CA ASP A 224 -23.05 12.76 8.11
C ASP A 224 -21.62 12.58 7.59
N SER A 225 -21.16 11.33 7.44
CA SER A 225 -19.89 11.06 6.76
C SER A 225 -20.00 11.44 5.28
N GLN A 226 -18.95 12.08 4.75
CA GLN A 226 -18.83 12.25 3.31
C GLN A 226 -18.87 10.88 2.65
N LYS A 227 -19.73 10.71 1.64
CA LYS A 227 -19.78 9.49 0.83
C LYS A 227 -19.03 9.72 -0.47
N THR A 228 -18.49 8.64 -1.01
CA THR A 228 -17.87 8.60 -2.33
C THR A 228 -18.12 7.21 -2.93
N ASP A 229 -17.71 7.02 -4.18
CA ASP A 229 -17.82 5.74 -4.88
C ASP A 229 -17.18 4.58 -4.09
N TRP A 230 -17.94 3.49 -3.99
CA TRP A 230 -17.51 2.29 -3.26
C TRP A 230 -16.29 1.64 -3.89
N LEU A 231 -16.29 1.48 -5.22
CA LEU A 231 -15.25 0.74 -5.92
C LEU A 231 -13.89 1.42 -5.81
N SER A 232 -13.86 2.76 -5.86
CA SER A 232 -12.68 3.57 -5.61
C SER A 232 -12.13 3.32 -4.21
N LEU A 233 -12.98 3.36 -3.19
CA LEU A 233 -12.56 3.09 -1.82
C LEU A 233 -12.11 1.65 -1.62
N TRP A 234 -12.77 0.68 -2.26
CA TRP A 234 -12.38 -0.73 -2.20
C TRP A 234 -11.00 -0.96 -2.82
N LEU A 235 -10.71 -0.37 -3.98
CA LEU A 235 -9.39 -0.42 -4.61
C LEU A 235 -8.33 0.30 -3.76
N ILE A 236 -8.62 1.50 -3.24
CA ILE A 236 -7.72 2.24 -2.35
C ILE A 236 -7.43 1.45 -1.07
N ALA A 237 -8.45 0.83 -0.46
CA ALA A 237 -8.29 0.02 0.75
C ALA A 237 -7.41 -1.21 0.48
N GLY A 238 -7.60 -1.87 -0.67
CA GLY A 238 -6.74 -2.97 -1.10
C GLY A 238 -5.30 -2.54 -1.34
N GLY A 239 -5.09 -1.41 -2.02
CA GLY A 239 -3.75 -0.84 -2.22
C GLY A 239 -3.08 -0.45 -0.90
N LEU A 240 -3.79 0.24 -0.02
CA LEU A 240 -3.28 0.66 1.29
C LEU A 240 -2.94 -0.54 2.17
N PHE A 241 -3.83 -1.53 2.27
CA PHE A 241 -3.62 -2.69 3.13
C PHE A 241 -2.40 -3.50 2.65
N ASN A 242 -2.39 -3.85 1.36
CA ASN A 242 -1.36 -4.72 0.81
C ASN A 242 -0.01 -4.01 0.57
N LEU A 243 0.00 -2.72 0.24
CA LEU A 243 1.17 -2.02 -0.33
C LEU A 243 1.40 -0.64 0.30
N GLY A 244 0.66 -0.27 1.34
CA GLY A 244 1.01 0.86 2.18
C GLY A 244 2.25 0.56 3.03
N LEU A 245 2.97 1.62 3.39
CA LEU A 245 3.88 1.62 4.53
C LEU A 245 3.31 2.59 5.56
N ALA A 246 2.69 2.02 6.59
CA ALA A 246 2.26 2.74 7.77
C ALA A 246 3.25 2.49 8.91
N GLU A 247 3.60 3.53 9.67
CA GLU A 247 4.38 3.39 10.89
C GLU A 247 3.95 4.42 11.92
N ARG A 248 4.05 4.02 13.18
CA ARG A 248 3.75 4.85 14.33
C ARG A 248 4.98 5.66 14.71
N ILE A 249 4.85 6.98 14.81
CA ILE A 249 5.96 7.91 15.07
C ILE A 249 5.79 8.55 16.44
N LYS A 250 6.80 8.43 17.31
CA LYS A 250 6.82 9.13 18.61
C LYS A 250 7.09 10.62 18.39
N VAL A 251 6.16 11.48 18.79
CA VAL A 251 6.27 12.95 18.65
C VAL A 251 6.44 13.66 20.00
N ALA A 252 6.01 13.05 21.10
CA ALA A 252 6.28 13.49 22.46
C ALA A 252 6.25 12.29 23.42
N ASP A 253 6.44 12.51 24.72
CA ASP A 253 6.30 11.42 25.69
C ASP A 253 4.88 10.84 25.67
N ARG A 254 4.80 9.52 25.47
CA ARG A 254 3.55 8.74 25.32
C ARG A 254 2.59 9.23 24.21
N VAL A 255 2.98 10.19 23.38
CA VAL A 255 2.20 10.68 22.24
C VAL A 255 2.80 10.16 20.95
N TYR A 256 1.95 9.53 20.15
CA TYR A 256 2.38 8.91 18.91
C TYR A 256 1.42 9.26 17.79
N ASP A 257 2.00 9.68 16.68
CA ASP A 257 1.29 9.94 15.44
C ASP A 257 1.45 8.74 14.48
N TRP A 258 0.77 8.79 13.34
CA TRP A 258 0.97 7.86 12.24
C TRP A 258 1.50 8.58 11.02
N ARG A 259 2.44 7.97 10.31
CA ARG A 259 2.67 8.28 8.89
C ARG A 259 2.26 7.09 8.05
N VAL A 260 1.65 7.41 6.92
CA VAL A 260 1.22 6.46 5.90
C VAL A 260 1.76 6.97 4.58
N VAL A 261 2.47 6.12 3.86
CA VAL A 261 3.03 6.45 2.55
C VAL A 261 2.70 5.37 1.52
N ALA A 262 2.55 5.80 0.28
CA ALA A 262 2.56 4.96 -0.90
C ALA A 262 3.87 5.23 -1.67
N LEU A 263 4.55 4.16 -2.09
CA LEU A 263 5.66 4.26 -3.02
C LEU A 263 5.09 4.50 -4.43
N GLU A 264 5.53 5.57 -5.09
CA GLU A 264 5.02 5.94 -6.41
C GLU A 264 5.86 5.26 -7.51
N PRO A 265 5.28 4.33 -8.29
CA PRO A 265 5.98 3.73 -9.41
C PRO A 265 6.13 4.75 -10.54
N ARG A 266 7.22 4.63 -11.29
CA ARG A 266 7.47 5.42 -12.50
C ARG A 266 7.53 4.54 -13.73
N ASP A 267 8.41 3.55 -13.71
CA ASP A 267 8.49 2.51 -14.72
C ASP A 267 9.15 1.29 -14.07
N ILE A 268 8.35 0.38 -13.52
CA ILE A 268 8.85 -0.75 -12.72
C ILE A 268 7.98 -1.99 -12.89
N GLN A 269 8.61 -3.16 -12.98
CA GLN A 269 7.91 -4.44 -12.96
C GLN A 269 7.24 -4.67 -11.60
N TRP A 270 6.00 -5.17 -11.61
CA TRP A 270 5.21 -5.43 -10.41
C TRP A 270 5.97 -6.26 -9.37
N PHE A 271 6.56 -7.39 -9.79
CA PHE A 271 7.26 -8.29 -8.87
C PHE A 271 8.44 -7.60 -8.17
N LYS A 272 9.20 -6.77 -8.90
CA LYS A 272 10.32 -6.01 -8.32
C LYS A 272 9.81 -4.95 -7.35
N TYR A 273 8.78 -4.18 -7.74
CA TYR A 273 8.13 -3.20 -6.88
C TYR A 273 7.67 -3.82 -5.56
N GLN A 274 6.92 -4.93 -5.64
CA GLN A 274 6.39 -5.62 -4.47
C GLN A 274 7.51 -6.16 -3.59
N ARG A 275 8.51 -6.86 -4.17
CA ARG A 275 9.62 -7.44 -3.42
C ARG A 275 10.40 -6.39 -2.63
N ILE A 276 10.81 -5.30 -3.28
CA ILE A 276 11.61 -4.24 -2.63
C ILE A 276 10.82 -3.60 -1.49
N LEU A 277 9.52 -3.36 -1.69
CA LEU A 277 8.66 -2.78 -0.67
C LEU A 277 8.41 -3.76 0.49
N ASP A 278 8.20 -5.04 0.22
CA ASP A 278 8.05 -6.08 1.23
C ASP A 278 9.31 -6.20 2.07
N ASP A 279 10.48 -6.22 1.43
CA ASP A 279 11.77 -6.29 2.10
C ASP A 279 11.98 -5.09 3.04
N LEU A 280 11.64 -3.88 2.58
CA LEU A 280 11.66 -2.69 3.43
C LEU A 280 10.72 -2.84 4.64
N ARG A 281 9.47 -3.27 4.44
CA ARG A 281 8.44 -3.32 5.51
C ARG A 281 8.69 -4.41 6.55
N CYS A 282 9.28 -5.52 6.13
CA CYS A 282 9.57 -6.68 6.96
C CYS A 282 10.91 -6.55 7.69
N TYR A 283 11.97 -6.23 6.95
CA TYR A 283 13.35 -6.36 7.45
C TYR A 283 13.96 -5.03 7.84
N ASN A 284 13.58 -3.95 7.16
CA ASN A 284 14.25 -2.66 7.30
C ASN A 284 13.29 -1.46 7.44
N PRO A 285 12.20 -1.54 8.24
CA PRO A 285 11.26 -0.43 8.32
C PRO A 285 11.93 0.79 8.98
N PRO A 286 11.56 2.02 8.60
CA PRO A 286 12.02 3.23 9.28
C PRO A 286 11.65 3.19 10.78
N GLY A 287 12.53 3.75 11.61
CA GLY A 287 12.36 3.78 13.05
C GLY A 287 11.23 4.72 13.49
N GLY A 288 10.15 4.15 14.03
CA GLY A 288 9.01 4.90 14.59
C GLY A 288 9.25 5.53 15.97
N GLY A 289 10.39 5.25 16.62
CA GLY A 289 10.69 5.72 17.98
C GLY A 289 11.10 7.20 18.08
N HIS A 290 11.21 7.89 16.96
CA HIS A 290 11.84 9.21 16.86
C HIS A 290 11.00 10.13 15.97
N GLY A 291 11.20 11.44 16.09
CA GLY A 291 10.37 12.45 15.41
C GLY A 291 10.30 12.32 13.89
N THR A 292 9.35 13.04 13.29
CA THR A 292 9.00 12.93 11.86
C THR A 292 10.17 13.13 10.90
N ALA A 293 11.04 14.10 11.13
CA ALA A 293 12.18 14.36 10.25
C ALA A 293 13.15 13.17 10.16
N ARG A 294 13.37 12.47 11.28
CA ARG A 294 14.21 11.27 11.30
C ARG A 294 13.53 10.12 10.58
N PHE A 295 12.22 9.94 10.80
CA PHE A 295 11.45 8.94 10.07
C PHE A 295 11.54 9.13 8.55
N ASP A 296 11.33 10.36 8.09
CA ASP A 296 11.33 10.70 6.66
C ASP A 296 12.71 10.45 6.03
N ALA A 297 13.79 10.83 6.74
CA ALA A 297 15.16 10.57 6.30
C ALA A 297 15.51 9.07 6.29
N GLU A 298 15.14 8.33 7.34
CA GLU A 298 15.37 6.88 7.39
C GLU A 298 14.58 6.14 6.30
N LEU A 299 13.34 6.53 6.03
CA LEU A 299 12.51 5.92 4.99
C LEU A 299 13.20 6.02 3.62
N VAL A 300 13.63 7.23 3.23
CA VAL A 300 14.29 7.47 1.95
C VAL A 300 15.60 6.69 1.84
N LEU A 301 16.47 6.76 2.85
CA LEU A 301 17.78 6.12 2.80
C LEU A 301 17.69 4.59 2.85
N ARG A 302 16.82 4.03 3.70
CA ARG A 302 16.60 2.58 3.77
C ARG A 302 15.99 2.06 2.49
N PHE A 303 15.03 2.78 1.90
CA PHE A 303 14.48 2.40 0.61
C PHE A 303 15.54 2.43 -0.49
N CYS A 304 16.39 3.45 -0.56
CA CYS A 304 17.51 3.48 -1.50
C CYS A 304 18.45 2.28 -1.32
N LEU A 305 18.73 1.87 -0.08
CA LEU A 305 19.51 0.65 0.17
C LEU A 305 18.81 -0.61 -0.35
N GLU A 306 17.51 -0.78 -0.11
CA GLU A 306 16.77 -1.95 -0.65
C GLU A 306 16.72 -1.94 -2.18
N LEU A 307 16.59 -0.76 -2.79
CA LEU A 307 16.66 -0.60 -4.24
C LEU A 307 18.05 -1.01 -4.78
N LEU A 308 19.13 -0.59 -4.12
CA LEU A 308 20.50 -0.95 -4.53
C LEU A 308 20.79 -2.45 -4.36
N LYS A 309 20.29 -3.11 -3.31
CA LYS A 309 20.40 -4.58 -3.18
C LYS A 309 19.68 -5.31 -4.30
N SER A 310 18.58 -4.73 -4.80
CA SER A 310 17.82 -5.31 -5.90
C SER A 310 18.47 -5.09 -7.28
N HIS A 311 19.55 -4.31 -7.33
CA HIS A 311 20.28 -3.96 -8.54
C HIS A 311 21.17 -5.12 -9.02
N GLU A 312 21.31 -5.26 -10.33
CA GLU A 312 21.91 -6.43 -10.99
C GLU A 312 23.41 -6.60 -10.73
N ALA A 313 24.08 -5.60 -10.19
CA ALA A 313 25.51 -5.69 -9.94
C ALA A 313 25.88 -6.76 -8.88
N GLU A 314 24.92 -7.23 -8.07
CA GLU A 314 25.10 -8.41 -7.19
C GLU A 314 25.00 -9.77 -7.93
N ALA A 315 24.66 -9.81 -9.22
CA ALA A 315 24.40 -11.04 -9.97
C ALA A 315 25.46 -11.33 -11.04
N VAL A 316 26.54 -12.02 -10.65
CA VAL A 316 27.60 -12.47 -11.57
C VAL A 316 27.12 -13.57 -12.56
N ASP A 317 25.96 -14.20 -12.37
CA ASP A 317 25.53 -15.38 -13.17
C ASP A 317 24.00 -15.53 -13.36
N ARG A 318 23.25 -14.44 -13.61
CA ARG A 318 21.81 -14.56 -13.96
C ARG A 318 21.56 -14.31 -15.46
N PRO A 319 20.63 -15.06 -16.09
CA PRO A 319 20.26 -14.81 -17.48
C PRO A 319 19.73 -13.38 -17.64
N GLU A 320 20.00 -12.77 -18.80
CA GLU A 320 19.55 -11.41 -19.18
C GLU A 320 18.10 -11.17 -18.70
N ASP A 321 17.96 -10.36 -17.66
CA ASP A 321 16.69 -9.76 -17.28
C ASP A 321 16.54 -8.52 -18.18
N ASP A 322 15.35 -8.30 -18.77
CA ASP A 322 15.04 -7.17 -19.68
C ASP A 322 15.23 -5.77 -19.02
N LEU A 323 15.75 -5.73 -17.81
CA LEU A 323 16.02 -4.55 -17.02
C LEU A 323 17.53 -4.37 -16.89
N ALA A 324 18.23 -4.18 -18.02
CA ALA A 324 19.60 -3.68 -18.02
C ALA A 324 19.66 -2.33 -17.28
N LEU A 325 19.94 -2.42 -15.97
CA LEU A 325 19.65 -1.42 -14.97
C LEU A 325 20.95 -0.66 -14.69
N PHE A 326 21.32 0.30 -15.54
CA PHE A 326 22.34 1.32 -15.18
C PHE A 326 21.69 2.71 -15.22
N GLY A 327 20.60 2.84 -14.46
CA GLY A 327 19.84 4.08 -14.31
C GLY A 327 19.82 4.57 -12.86
N PRO A 328 19.53 5.87 -12.63
CA PRO A 328 19.46 6.43 -11.28
C PRO A 328 18.39 5.75 -10.43
N ALA A 329 18.56 5.76 -9.10
CA ALA A 329 17.60 5.14 -8.18
C ALA A 329 16.15 5.62 -8.37
N ASN A 330 15.96 6.87 -8.80
CA ASN A 330 14.67 7.49 -9.08
C ASN A 330 14.13 7.24 -10.51
N HIS A 331 14.77 6.36 -11.29
CA HIS A 331 14.31 5.99 -12.62
C HIS A 331 13.06 5.10 -12.56
N PHE A 332 13.02 4.17 -11.61
CA PHE A 332 11.95 3.16 -11.50
C PHE A 332 10.79 3.60 -10.64
N VAL A 333 11.06 4.48 -9.67
CA VAL A 333 10.11 5.01 -8.68
C VAL A 333 10.45 6.47 -8.41
N SER A 334 9.46 7.35 -8.26
CA SER A 334 9.71 8.78 -8.00
C SER A 334 10.04 9.07 -6.54
N GLY A 335 9.43 8.30 -5.63
CA GLY A 335 9.54 8.48 -4.19
C GLY A 335 8.27 8.05 -3.47
N PHE A 336 7.97 8.71 -2.36
CA PHE A 336 6.82 8.42 -1.53
C PHE A 336 5.86 9.60 -1.49
N VAL A 337 4.57 9.33 -1.64
CA VAL A 337 3.50 10.28 -1.32
C VAL A 337 2.80 9.83 -0.05
N GLY A 338 2.53 10.74 0.88
CA GLY A 338 2.16 10.38 2.23
C GLY A 338 1.21 11.33 2.94
N THR A 339 0.64 10.85 4.05
CA THR A 339 -0.13 11.67 4.99
C THR A 339 0.35 11.43 6.42
N HIS A 340 0.46 12.53 7.17
CA HIS A 340 0.71 12.52 8.61
C HIS A 340 -0.61 12.63 9.35
N PHE A 341 -0.90 11.65 10.20
CA PHE A 341 -2.04 11.68 11.09
C PHE A 341 -1.58 11.99 12.52
N GLY A 342 -1.95 13.17 12.99
CA GLY A 342 -1.68 13.63 14.36
C GLY A 342 -2.70 13.11 15.36
N GLN A 343 -2.24 12.61 16.51
CA GLN A 343 -3.12 12.26 17.61
C GLN A 343 -3.77 13.52 18.21
N LYS A 344 -5.10 13.52 18.29
CA LYS A 344 -5.94 14.56 18.91
C LYS A 344 -6.86 13.88 19.94
N GLY A 345 -6.30 13.55 21.10
CA GLY A 345 -6.99 12.78 22.14
C GLY A 345 -7.19 11.32 21.72
N GLN A 346 -8.46 10.91 21.56
CA GLN A 346 -8.86 9.54 21.17
C GLN A 346 -8.99 9.35 19.65
N VAL A 347 -8.84 10.41 18.88
CA VAL A 347 -8.95 10.40 17.41
C VAL A 347 -7.66 10.91 16.79
N TYR A 348 -7.42 10.54 15.55
CA TYR A 348 -6.31 11.06 14.74
C TYR A 348 -6.86 12.04 13.72
N GLY A 349 -6.16 13.14 13.43
CA GLY A 349 -6.52 14.09 12.38
C GLY A 349 -5.40 14.22 11.36
N VAL A 350 -5.73 14.52 10.10
CA VAL A 350 -4.70 14.86 9.11
C VAL A 350 -3.98 16.13 9.56
N LYS A 351 -2.65 16.05 9.64
CA LYS A 351 -1.75 17.18 9.92
C LYS A 351 -1.20 17.76 8.62
N GLU A 352 -0.72 16.89 7.74
CA GLU A 352 -0.14 17.26 6.45
C GLU A 352 -0.26 16.11 5.44
N VAL A 353 -0.31 16.49 4.16
CA VAL A 353 -0.07 15.60 3.01
C VAL A 353 1.27 16.04 2.42
N PHE A 354 2.15 15.09 2.10
CA PHE A 354 3.54 15.37 1.75
C PHE A 354 4.06 14.42 0.68
N THR A 355 5.18 14.80 0.05
CA THR A 355 5.93 13.96 -0.89
C THR A 355 7.39 13.93 -0.46
N LEU A 356 7.99 12.75 -0.46
CA LEU A 356 9.42 12.51 -0.23
C LEU A 356 10.03 11.97 -1.52
N LEU A 357 10.93 12.72 -2.13
CA LEU A 357 11.64 12.29 -3.33
C LEU A 357 12.86 11.43 -2.97
N LEU A 358 13.25 10.54 -3.88
CA LEU A 358 14.50 9.80 -3.75
C LEU A 358 15.70 10.65 -4.18
N PRO A 359 16.88 10.47 -3.55
CA PRO A 359 18.10 11.16 -3.93
C PRO A 359 18.48 10.83 -5.39
N GLY A 360 18.44 11.86 -6.24
CA GLY A 360 18.84 11.72 -7.65
C GLY A 360 20.33 11.49 -7.86
N TRP A 361 21.16 11.67 -6.83
CA TRP A 361 22.61 11.48 -6.89
C TRP A 361 23.05 10.00 -6.72
N VAL A 362 22.16 9.09 -6.35
CA VAL A 362 22.47 7.65 -6.27
C VAL A 362 22.36 7.04 -7.68
N GLN A 363 23.50 6.96 -8.37
CA GLN A 363 23.60 6.49 -9.75
C GLN A 363 24.82 5.58 -9.92
N PRO A 364 24.78 4.33 -9.44
CA PRO A 364 25.88 3.41 -9.64
C PRO A 364 26.05 3.09 -11.13
N SER A 365 27.25 3.30 -11.66
CA SER A 365 27.60 2.92 -13.04
C SER A 365 28.28 1.55 -13.12
N ASN A 366 28.70 1.00 -11.98
CA ASN A 366 29.36 -0.29 -11.85
C ASN A 366 29.20 -0.85 -10.42
N TYR A 367 29.66 -2.08 -10.21
CA TYR A 367 29.55 -2.76 -8.91
C TYR A 367 30.31 -2.07 -7.78
N GLN A 368 31.50 -1.54 -8.04
CA GLN A 368 32.30 -0.86 -7.01
C GLN A 368 31.57 0.41 -6.53
N GLU A 369 31.09 1.23 -7.46
CA GLU A 369 30.29 2.41 -7.12
C GLU A 369 29.02 2.04 -6.35
N LEU A 370 28.37 0.92 -6.70
CA LEU A 370 27.22 0.44 -5.93
C LEU A 370 27.58 0.16 -4.47
N GLN A 371 28.70 -0.51 -4.22
CA GLN A 371 29.19 -0.76 -2.86
C GLN A 371 29.54 0.53 -2.13
N ASP A 372 30.16 1.49 -2.83
CA ASP A 372 30.49 2.80 -2.28
C ASP A 372 29.23 3.58 -1.90
N TYR A 373 28.20 3.59 -2.75
CA TYR A 373 26.89 4.18 -2.42
C TYR A 373 26.22 3.48 -1.24
N GLN A 374 26.26 2.15 -1.18
CA GLN A 374 25.73 1.41 -0.04
C GLN A 374 26.47 1.80 1.26
N ALA A 375 27.79 1.97 1.22
CA ALA A 375 28.58 2.40 2.37
C ALA A 375 28.20 3.82 2.82
N VAL A 376 28.12 4.77 1.89
CA VAL A 376 27.70 6.17 2.17
C VAL A 376 26.30 6.22 2.77
N LEU A 377 25.33 5.48 2.22
CA LEU A 377 23.96 5.44 2.74
C LEU A 377 23.91 4.85 4.16
N ARG A 378 24.71 3.81 4.45
CA ARG A 378 24.82 3.23 5.80
C ARG A 378 25.44 4.22 6.78
N GLU A 379 26.48 4.93 6.39
CA GLU A 379 27.09 5.99 7.21
C GLU A 379 26.07 7.09 7.56
N HIS A 380 25.30 7.55 6.58
CA HIS A 380 24.25 8.55 6.81
C HIS A 380 23.16 8.04 7.76
N LEU A 381 22.76 6.77 7.63
CA LEU A 381 21.83 6.15 8.56
C LEU A 381 22.39 6.09 9.98
N MET A 382 23.70 5.81 10.15
CA MET A 382 24.35 5.85 11.46
C MET A 382 24.39 7.27 12.04
N ALA A 383 24.70 8.27 11.22
CA ALA A 383 24.67 9.67 11.63
C ALA A 383 23.26 10.08 12.09
N ILE A 384 22.22 9.78 11.30
CA ILE A 384 20.82 10.07 11.66
C ILE A 384 20.41 9.35 12.94
N ALA A 385 20.85 8.10 13.12
CA ALA A 385 20.58 7.35 14.34
C ALA A 385 21.16 8.05 15.59
N SER A 386 22.31 8.71 15.46
CA SER A 386 22.98 9.44 16.55
C SER A 386 22.37 10.80 16.90
N LEU A 387 21.62 11.43 15.98
CA LEU A 387 21.05 12.78 16.15
C LEU A 387 19.93 12.88 17.20
N CYS A 388 19.51 11.77 17.81
CA CYS A 388 18.46 11.77 18.81
C CYS A 388 19.05 11.41 20.18
N PRO A 389 19.03 12.32 21.18
CA PRO A 389 19.42 11.99 22.54
C PRO A 389 18.55 10.85 23.06
N SER A 390 19.16 9.96 23.84
CA SER A 390 18.48 8.93 24.62
C SER A 390 17.42 9.57 25.54
N TRP A 391 16.16 9.60 25.10
CA TRP A 391 15.01 9.58 26.02
C TRP A 391 14.79 8.16 26.58
N ALA A 392 15.89 7.44 26.77
CA ALA A 392 15.98 6.08 27.29
C ALA A 392 16.77 6.12 28.60
N ALA A 393 16.27 6.91 29.55
CA ALA A 393 16.67 6.88 30.96
C ALA A 393 15.54 7.49 31.80
N SER A 394 14.41 6.78 31.87
CA SER A 394 13.45 6.80 33.00
C SER A 394 12.33 5.81 32.75
#